data_AF-A0A1Y5FAE0-F1
#
_entry.id   AF-A0A1Y5FAE0-F1
#
_cell.length_a   1.000
_cell.length_b   1.000
_cell.length_c   1.000
_cell.angle_alpha   90.00
_cell.angle_beta   90.00
_cell.angle_gamma   90.00
#
_symmetry.space_group_name_H-M   'P 1'
#
loop_
_entity.id
_entity.type
_entity.pdbx_description
1 polymer ?
#
loop_
_entity_poly.entity_id
_entity_poly.type
_entity_poly.pdbx_seq_one_letter_code
_entity_poly.pdbx_strand_id
1 'polypeptide(L)'
;MSYYKNKLTFFLVFFLSLSWYLDTLRPAIKVSREPAALGLIKSCKGAVLSFLDQHKGYNLPKYSVGTLSYKKHQAKFLGELRKLDDRGQRKSLVQLSDFRGTSRELNNAYVKLLNEAKRRKILNRVTLKKIVNHSNKSPIRLKVNKAGKVIINRNAEKKLSEAPVILGRALASKEFPEERMEVYLRWFSDISEEEVMIIKKHFTHDHSEMKALRRYLSFSRTLPDNDRLIALEHAHEVYTEGNQRKWMKKFTDDRKKLDDFKDKHRKKYLKKHKSPDEEIFKNADKHADEVAKLYEKLYYGCKNTNSTKVQLRASKTYGKYILTLAPLTAGASYSIMNWDKEKDDLWFKGIAYDIVVATFLNFYAGKLLTGAGDGHFKKLVKAMSFYGAVDLITSPAYNGIFSPSEEERKEKLKLLVTDEAQREKLNEFLTYIIESKVDPKFEEKLLELVAKGGGEAGEKLTLTDLQNLKEEDFFSPEGTEVFLSLFTEKLYDDVKGDYITTGNQGMDRFWFHRVWDVTSFPLDIYANMLIFDKLCATVNPKKAKIEAALLFLAWRGINDAGYYFSRGKVVNQ
;
A
#
# COMPACT_ATOMS: atom_id res chain seq x y z
N MET A 1 -14.19 -11.31 -28.19
CA MET A 1 -13.05 -10.42 -28.53
C MET A 1 -13.42 -8.94 -28.61
N SER A 2 -14.71 -8.54 -28.72
CA SER A 2 -15.08 -7.11 -28.72
C SER A 2 -15.00 -6.40 -27.35
N TYR A 3 -15.01 -7.14 -26.23
CA TYR A 3 -14.92 -6.57 -24.87
C TYR A 3 -13.53 -6.00 -24.50
N TYR A 4 -12.47 -6.35 -25.25
CA TYR A 4 -11.10 -5.85 -25.00
C TYR A 4 -10.77 -4.56 -25.76
N LYS A 5 -11.45 -4.26 -26.88
CA LYS A 5 -11.21 -3.04 -27.67
C LYS A 5 -11.61 -1.78 -26.90
N ASN A 6 -12.78 -1.78 -26.25
CA ASN A 6 -13.29 -0.57 -25.57
C ASN A 6 -12.44 -0.10 -24.38
N LYS A 7 -11.71 -1.01 -23.69
CA LYS A 7 -10.85 -0.61 -22.56
C LYS A 7 -9.51 -0.04 -23.02
N LEU A 8 -8.94 -0.56 -24.11
CA LEU A 8 -7.70 -0.03 -24.67
C LEU A 8 -7.93 1.36 -25.28
N THR A 9 -9.07 1.58 -25.94
CA THR A 9 -9.48 2.89 -26.46
C THR A 9 -9.71 3.89 -25.34
N PHE A 10 -10.32 3.48 -24.22
CA PHE A 10 -10.48 4.37 -23.05
C PHE A 10 -9.13 4.77 -22.43
N PHE A 11 -8.16 3.84 -22.38
CA PHE A 11 -6.80 4.12 -21.93
C PHE A 11 -6.05 5.08 -22.87
N LEU A 12 -6.17 4.89 -24.19
CA LEU A 12 -5.55 5.75 -25.19
C LEU A 12 -6.15 7.17 -25.20
N VAL A 13 -7.47 7.28 -25.07
CA VAL A 13 -8.17 8.57 -24.97
C VAL A 13 -7.78 9.29 -23.68
N PHE A 14 -7.68 8.57 -22.55
CA PHE A 14 -7.21 9.16 -21.29
C PHE A 14 -5.75 9.66 -21.39
N PHE A 15 -4.87 8.89 -22.02
CA PHE A 15 -3.46 9.28 -22.22
C PHE A 15 -3.32 10.51 -23.14
N LEU A 16 -4.07 10.55 -24.24
CA LEU A 16 -4.08 11.71 -25.15
C LEU A 16 -4.67 12.95 -24.48
N SER A 17 -5.70 12.79 -23.63
CA SER A 17 -6.23 13.91 -22.85
C SER A 17 -5.27 14.39 -21.76
N LEU A 18 -4.42 13.52 -21.20
CA LEU A 18 -3.42 13.89 -20.20
C LEU A 18 -2.22 14.61 -20.84
N SER A 19 -1.79 14.19 -22.05
CA SER A 19 -0.76 14.91 -22.81
C SER A 19 -1.26 16.30 -23.23
N TRP A 20 -2.52 16.40 -23.66
CA TRP A 20 -3.14 17.68 -23.99
C TRP A 20 -3.32 18.58 -22.75
N TYR A 21 -3.66 18.00 -21.60
CA TYR A 21 -3.76 18.75 -20.33
C TYR A 21 -2.40 19.32 -19.88
N LEU A 22 -1.31 18.59 -20.09
CA LEU A 22 0.06 19.05 -19.81
C LEU A 22 0.49 20.17 -20.77
N ASP A 23 0.09 20.12 -22.05
CA ASP A 23 0.34 21.20 -23.01
C ASP A 23 -0.48 22.48 -22.69
N THR A 24 -1.68 22.34 -22.12
CA THR A 24 -2.54 23.48 -21.72
C THR A 24 -2.13 24.16 -20.41
N LEU A 25 -1.17 23.60 -19.65
CA LEU A 25 -0.65 24.20 -18.41
C LEU A 25 0.42 25.28 -18.65
N ARG A 26 0.62 25.74 -19.89
CA ARG A 26 1.28 27.03 -20.18
C ARG A 26 0.27 28.16 -19.91
N PRO A 27 0.29 28.75 -18.69
CA PRO A 27 0.82 30.11 -18.62
C PRO A 27 1.65 30.40 -17.35
N ALA A 28 2.46 31.45 -17.46
CA ALA A 28 3.35 32.01 -16.45
C ALA A 28 2.68 32.23 -15.08
N ILE A 29 3.04 31.42 -14.08
CA ILE A 29 2.76 31.69 -12.68
C ILE A 29 3.99 32.42 -12.09
N LYS A 30 3.98 33.75 -12.18
CA LYS A 30 4.71 34.61 -11.23
C LYS A 30 3.76 34.90 -10.06
N VAL A 31 3.66 34.03 -9.05
CA VAL A 31 2.98 34.37 -7.79
C VAL A 31 3.67 33.70 -6.59
N SER A 32 3.75 34.51 -5.53
CA SER A 32 4.32 34.35 -4.19
C SER A 32 4.39 32.95 -3.58
N ARG A 33 5.47 32.77 -2.81
CA ARG A 33 5.75 31.67 -1.87
C ARG A 33 4.62 31.47 -0.85
N GLU A 34 3.58 30.74 -1.19
CA GLU A 34 2.81 29.91 -0.25
C GLU A 34 2.72 28.48 -0.80
N PRO A 35 3.19 27.45 -0.08
CA PRO A 35 3.13 26.08 -0.56
C PRO A 35 1.68 25.60 -0.69
N ALA A 36 1.30 25.13 -1.88
CA ALA A 36 0.03 24.44 -2.18
C ALA A 36 -0.30 23.28 -1.20
N ALA A 37 0.70 22.80 -0.44
CA ALA A 37 0.55 21.86 0.66
C ALA A 37 -0.40 22.33 1.78
N LEU A 38 -0.48 23.65 2.08
CA LEU A 38 -1.34 24.18 3.14
C LEU A 38 -2.83 24.21 2.74
N GLY A 39 -3.13 24.38 1.44
CA GLY A 39 -4.50 24.34 0.90
C GLY A 39 -5.11 22.93 0.90
N LEU A 40 -4.30 21.91 0.57
CA LEU A 40 -4.75 20.51 0.52
C LEU A 40 -5.01 19.92 1.93
N ILE A 41 -4.22 20.31 2.92
CA ILE A 41 -4.35 19.86 4.33
C ILE A 41 -5.62 20.43 4.97
N LYS A 42 -6.01 21.66 4.64
CA LYS A 42 -7.27 22.27 5.13
C LYS A 42 -8.51 21.60 4.54
N SER A 43 -8.48 21.21 3.26
CA SER A 43 -9.58 20.53 2.55
C SER A 43 -9.84 19.10 3.08
N CYS A 44 -8.79 18.30 3.32
CA CYS A 44 -8.93 16.93 3.85
C CYS A 44 -9.45 16.88 5.29
N LYS A 45 -9.12 17.87 6.13
CA LYS A 45 -9.60 17.94 7.52
C LYS A 45 -11.10 18.18 7.60
N GLY A 46 -11.66 19.02 6.72
CA GLY A 46 -13.09 19.31 6.66
C GLY A 46 -13.94 18.11 6.24
N ALA A 47 -13.50 17.38 5.21
CA ALA A 47 -14.21 16.20 4.70
C ALA A 47 -14.26 15.03 5.72
N VAL A 48 -13.18 14.83 6.48
CA VAL A 48 -13.10 13.80 7.53
C VAL A 48 -13.97 14.14 8.74
N LEU A 49 -14.04 15.41 9.12
CA LEU A 49 -14.89 15.85 10.24
C LEU A 49 -16.38 15.78 9.88
N SER A 50 -16.76 16.14 8.65
CA SER A 50 -18.15 16.00 8.15
C SER A 50 -18.62 14.55 8.06
N PHE A 51 -17.73 13.61 7.72
CA PHE A 51 -18.03 12.18 7.70
C PHE A 51 -18.25 11.59 9.10
N LEU A 52 -17.50 12.09 10.09
CA LEU A 52 -17.59 11.64 11.48
C LEU A 52 -18.84 12.17 12.21
N ASP A 53 -19.36 13.33 11.81
CA ASP A 53 -20.58 13.91 12.41
C ASP A 53 -21.86 13.21 11.92
N GLN A 54 -21.85 12.63 10.71
CA GLN A 54 -23.01 11.97 10.10
C GLN A 54 -23.34 10.55 10.63
N HIS A 55 -22.49 9.96 11.49
CA HIS A 55 -22.62 8.56 11.93
C HIS A 55 -22.85 8.41 13.45
N LYS A 56 -23.55 9.37 14.07
CA LYS A 56 -24.00 9.29 15.47
C LYS A 56 -25.20 8.34 15.61
N GLY A 57 -24.90 7.07 15.90
CA GLY A 57 -25.87 6.08 16.37
C GLY A 57 -25.13 4.84 16.85
N TYR A 58 -24.88 4.74 18.16
CA TYR A 58 -24.11 3.65 18.75
C TYR A 58 -24.96 2.74 19.64
N ASN A 59 -24.94 1.44 19.30
CA ASN A 59 -24.85 0.34 20.25
C ASN A 59 -23.54 -0.42 19.94
N LEU A 60 -22.77 -0.80 20.96
CA LEU A 60 -21.54 -1.57 20.80
C LEU A 60 -21.86 -3.03 20.41
N PRO A 61 -21.30 -3.57 19.31
CA PRO A 61 -21.38 -5.00 19.04
C PRO A 61 -20.59 -5.77 20.09
N LYS A 62 -21.23 -6.81 20.66
CA LYS A 62 -20.76 -7.62 21.79
C LYS A 62 -19.47 -8.43 21.56
N TYR A 63 -18.84 -8.42 20.39
CA TYR A 63 -17.75 -9.35 20.07
C TYR A 63 -16.64 -8.71 19.23
N SER A 64 -15.62 -8.14 19.87
CA SER A 64 -14.38 -7.75 19.17
C SER A 64 -13.16 -7.76 20.08
N VAL A 65 -12.84 -8.90 20.69
CA VAL A 65 -11.57 -9.06 21.42
C VAL A 65 -10.49 -9.57 20.45
N GLY A 66 -9.44 -8.78 20.22
CA GLY A 66 -8.21 -9.22 19.53
C GLY A 66 -7.82 -8.52 18.22
N THR A 67 -8.67 -7.66 17.64
CA THR A 67 -8.42 -7.00 16.34
C THR A 67 -7.92 -5.55 16.46
N LEU A 68 -7.50 -4.92 15.35
CA LEU A 68 -7.19 -3.47 15.27
C LEU A 68 -8.38 -2.60 15.72
N SER A 69 -9.61 -3.12 15.54
CA SER A 69 -10.85 -2.59 16.10
C SER A 69 -10.81 -2.56 17.63
N TYR A 70 -10.33 -3.62 18.30
CA TYR A 70 -10.21 -3.65 19.77
C TYR A 70 -9.33 -2.52 20.29
N LYS A 71 -8.18 -2.23 19.66
CA LYS A 71 -7.31 -1.12 20.09
C LYS A 71 -7.96 0.25 19.92
N LYS A 72 -8.68 0.47 18.81
CA LYS A 72 -9.41 1.72 18.54
C LYS A 72 -10.59 1.91 19.50
N HIS A 73 -11.37 0.86 19.73
CA HIS A 73 -12.48 0.86 20.69
C HIS A 73 -11.98 0.95 22.14
N GLN A 74 -10.87 0.30 22.49
CA GLN A 74 -10.22 0.42 23.78
C GLN A 74 -9.74 1.85 24.04
N ALA A 75 -9.09 2.50 23.06
CA ALA A 75 -8.64 3.88 23.18
C ALA A 75 -9.83 4.85 23.33
N LYS A 76 -10.89 4.67 22.53
CA LYS A 76 -12.13 5.46 22.62
C LYS A 76 -12.80 5.27 23.98
N PHE A 77 -12.96 4.02 24.43
CA PHE A 77 -13.54 3.71 25.73
C PHE A 77 -12.74 4.30 26.89
N LEU A 78 -11.41 4.23 26.85
CA LEU A 78 -10.55 4.88 27.86
C LEU A 78 -10.68 6.40 27.82
N GLY A 79 -10.91 6.99 26.64
CA GLY A 79 -11.20 8.42 26.48
C GLY A 79 -12.51 8.83 27.16
N GLU A 80 -13.59 8.06 26.96
CA GLU A 80 -14.87 8.31 27.64
C GLU A 80 -14.78 8.04 29.14
N LEU A 81 -14.12 6.94 29.54
CA LEU A 81 -13.93 6.58 30.94
C LEU A 81 -13.19 7.68 31.72
N ARG A 82 -12.22 8.36 31.08
CA ARG A 82 -11.49 9.50 31.68
C ARG A 82 -12.39 10.71 31.97
N LYS A 83 -13.49 10.89 31.24
CA LYS A 83 -14.44 11.99 31.46
C LYS A 83 -15.37 11.74 32.64
N LEU A 84 -15.43 10.50 33.14
CA LEU A 84 -16.26 10.13 34.28
C LEU A 84 -15.52 10.37 35.60
N ASP A 85 -16.28 10.69 36.64
CA ASP A 85 -15.80 10.69 38.01
C ASP A 85 -15.51 9.27 38.52
N ASP A 86 -14.85 9.14 39.68
CA ASP A 86 -14.48 7.84 40.26
C ASP A 86 -15.68 6.88 40.39
N ARG A 87 -16.86 7.42 40.69
CA ARG A 87 -18.11 6.64 40.82
C ARG A 87 -18.58 6.13 39.45
N GLY A 88 -18.59 6.98 38.43
CA GLY A 88 -18.96 6.63 37.06
C GLY A 88 -17.98 5.65 36.41
N GLN A 89 -16.68 5.83 36.65
CA GLN A 89 -15.63 4.90 36.20
C GLN A 89 -15.83 3.51 36.82
N ARG A 90 -16.07 3.45 38.14
CA ARG A 90 -16.36 2.20 38.85
C ARG A 90 -17.61 1.53 38.28
N LYS A 91 -18.71 2.26 38.12
CA LYS A 91 -19.99 1.72 37.63
C LYS A 91 -19.83 1.11 36.23
N SER A 92 -19.17 1.82 35.33
CA SER A 92 -18.96 1.39 33.94
C SER A 92 -18.10 0.12 33.85
N LEU A 93 -17.01 0.05 34.62
CA LEU A 93 -16.12 -1.12 34.63
C LEU A 93 -16.75 -2.32 35.36
N VAL A 94 -17.55 -2.09 36.40
CA VAL A 94 -18.32 -3.16 37.05
C VAL A 94 -19.32 -3.78 36.09
N GLN A 95 -20.11 -2.95 35.39
CA GLN A 95 -21.02 -3.45 34.35
C GLN A 95 -20.28 -4.27 33.30
N LEU A 96 -19.11 -3.81 32.85
CA LEU A 96 -18.27 -4.53 31.90
C LEU A 96 -17.75 -5.87 32.47
N SER A 97 -17.41 -5.92 33.76
CA SER A 97 -17.00 -7.13 34.46
C SER A 97 -18.09 -8.20 34.47
N ASP A 98 -19.36 -7.82 34.48
CA ASP A 98 -20.47 -8.77 34.55
C ASP A 98 -20.63 -9.56 33.23
N PHE A 99 -20.16 -9.01 32.11
CA PHE A 99 -20.25 -9.63 30.79
C PHE A 99 -19.14 -10.63 30.45
N ARG A 100 -18.06 -10.73 31.24
CA ARG A 100 -16.88 -11.54 30.87
C ARG A 100 -17.04 -13.05 31.07
N GLY A 101 -17.97 -13.49 31.94
CA GLY A 101 -18.23 -14.91 32.20
C GLY A 101 -16.98 -15.74 32.50
N THR A 102 -16.96 -16.99 32.01
CA THR A 102 -15.79 -17.91 32.09
C THR A 102 -14.87 -17.86 30.87
N SER A 103 -15.12 -16.98 29.89
CA SER A 103 -14.31 -16.88 28.67
C SER A 103 -12.89 -16.41 28.96
N ARG A 104 -11.90 -17.13 28.44
CA ARG A 104 -10.48 -16.80 28.56
C ARG A 104 -10.15 -15.48 27.88
N GLU A 105 -10.68 -15.26 26.68
CA GLU A 105 -10.42 -14.10 25.83
C GLU A 105 -11.00 -12.83 26.47
N LEU A 106 -12.26 -12.88 26.92
CA LEU A 106 -12.92 -11.74 27.58
C LEU A 106 -12.24 -11.39 28.90
N ASN A 107 -11.86 -12.39 29.70
CA ASN A 107 -11.14 -12.15 30.95
C ASN A 107 -9.75 -11.53 30.70
N ASN A 108 -9.02 -12.00 29.68
CA ASN A 108 -7.72 -11.45 29.30
C ASN A 108 -7.83 -10.01 28.75
N ALA A 109 -8.83 -9.74 27.92
CA ALA A 109 -9.14 -8.41 27.39
C ALA A 109 -9.46 -7.43 28.53
N TYR A 110 -10.31 -7.86 29.45
CA TYR A 110 -10.73 -7.07 30.60
C TYR A 110 -9.55 -6.76 31.54
N VAL A 111 -8.69 -7.75 31.83
CA VAL A 111 -7.44 -7.54 32.59
C VAL A 111 -6.51 -6.55 31.89
N LYS A 112 -6.36 -6.65 30.56
CA LYS A 112 -5.55 -5.72 29.77
C LYS A 112 -6.10 -4.30 29.81
N LEU A 113 -7.43 -4.15 29.75
CA LEU A 113 -8.12 -2.86 29.87
C LEU A 113 -7.90 -2.22 31.24
N LEU A 114 -8.05 -2.97 32.34
CA LEU A 114 -7.82 -2.45 33.69
C LEU A 114 -6.38 -2.00 33.93
N ASN A 115 -5.41 -2.78 33.45
CA ASN A 115 -4.00 -2.41 33.54
C ASN A 115 -3.66 -1.18 32.70
N GLU A 116 -4.27 -1.03 31.53
CA GLU A 116 -4.10 0.14 30.67
C GLU A 116 -4.72 1.40 31.28
N ALA A 117 -5.92 1.30 31.83
CA ALA A 117 -6.59 2.40 32.54
C ALA A 117 -5.78 2.85 33.76
N LYS A 118 -5.20 1.90 34.51
CA LYS A 118 -4.27 2.19 35.61
C LYS A 118 -3.00 2.89 35.11
N ARG A 119 -2.36 2.37 34.05
CA ARG A 119 -1.14 2.94 33.46
C ARG A 119 -1.34 4.39 33.03
N ARG A 120 -2.51 4.72 32.48
CA ARG A 120 -2.90 6.07 32.07
C ARG A 120 -3.39 6.96 33.22
N LYS A 121 -3.28 6.51 34.47
CA LYS A 121 -3.78 7.20 35.67
C LYS A 121 -5.29 7.54 35.61
N ILE A 122 -6.07 6.80 34.81
CA ILE A 122 -7.53 6.93 34.76
C ILE A 122 -8.14 6.33 36.03
N LEU A 123 -7.62 5.17 36.46
CA LEU A 123 -8.06 4.51 37.70
C LEU A 123 -7.06 4.74 38.82
N ASN A 124 -7.54 5.29 39.93
CA ASN A 124 -6.78 5.32 41.17
C ASN A 124 -6.77 3.95 41.87
N ARG A 125 -5.88 3.78 42.86
CA ARG A 125 -5.67 2.51 43.56
C ARG A 125 -6.92 2.03 44.32
N VAL A 126 -7.73 2.96 44.84
CA VAL A 126 -8.93 2.66 45.62
C VAL A 126 -10.04 2.12 44.71
N THR A 127 -10.29 2.79 43.59
CA THR A 127 -11.26 2.38 42.56
C THR A 127 -10.88 1.03 41.95
N LEU A 128 -9.61 0.83 41.63
CA LEU A 128 -9.11 -0.44 41.11
C LEU A 128 -9.33 -1.60 42.10
N LYS A 129 -9.03 -1.40 43.39
CA LYS A 129 -9.29 -2.41 44.44
C LYS A 129 -10.78 -2.74 44.54
N LYS A 130 -11.67 -1.74 44.48
CA LYS A 130 -13.12 -1.94 44.52
C LYS A 130 -13.62 -2.77 43.32
N ILE A 131 -13.08 -2.53 42.12
CA ILE A 131 -13.41 -3.30 40.90
C ILE A 131 -12.89 -4.73 41.00
N VAL A 132 -11.65 -4.93 41.47
CA VAL A 132 -11.08 -6.26 41.67
C VAL A 132 -11.85 -7.03 42.75
N ASN A 133 -12.25 -6.39 43.85
CA ASN A 133 -13.09 -7.04 44.86
C ASN A 133 -14.47 -7.43 44.32
N HIS A 134 -15.05 -6.60 43.43
CA HIS A 134 -16.30 -6.95 42.76
C HIS A 134 -16.17 -8.22 41.90
N SER A 135 -14.99 -8.48 41.34
CA SER A 135 -14.70 -9.71 40.58
C SER A 135 -14.88 -11.00 41.39
N ASN A 136 -14.94 -10.93 42.73
CA ASN A 136 -15.20 -12.08 43.59
C ASN A 136 -16.61 -12.67 43.40
N LYS A 137 -17.55 -11.86 42.89
CA LYS A 137 -18.90 -12.30 42.51
C LYS A 137 -18.93 -13.04 41.17
N SER A 138 -17.85 -12.99 40.39
CA SER A 138 -17.73 -13.66 39.10
C SER A 138 -17.11 -15.05 39.27
N PRO A 139 -17.41 -16.02 38.38
CA PRO A 139 -16.74 -17.31 38.34
C PRO A 139 -15.21 -17.18 38.22
N ILE A 140 -14.73 -16.14 37.52
CA ILE A 140 -13.31 -15.84 37.32
C ILE A 140 -12.88 -14.65 38.20
N ARG A 141 -12.21 -14.98 39.30
CA ARG A 141 -11.70 -13.98 40.26
C ARG A 141 -10.40 -13.34 39.76
N LEU A 142 -10.32 -12.02 39.90
CA LEU A 142 -9.11 -11.24 39.62
C LEU A 142 -8.38 -10.96 40.93
N LYS A 143 -7.07 -10.71 40.84
CA LYS A 143 -6.27 -10.21 41.97
C LYS A 143 -5.27 -9.17 41.50
N VAL A 144 -4.83 -8.32 42.43
CA VAL A 144 -3.72 -7.38 42.20
C VAL A 144 -2.44 -8.01 42.72
N ASN A 145 -1.41 -8.11 41.89
CA ASN A 145 -0.11 -8.67 42.30
C ASN A 145 0.75 -7.66 43.08
N LYS A 146 1.94 -8.07 43.55
CA LYS A 146 2.88 -7.20 44.29
C LYS A 146 3.31 -5.95 43.49
N ALA A 147 3.41 -6.07 42.16
CA ALA A 147 3.69 -4.96 41.25
C ALA A 147 2.46 -4.06 40.97
N GLY A 148 1.33 -4.31 41.63
CA GLY A 148 0.10 -3.57 41.46
C GLY A 148 -0.65 -3.84 40.14
N LYS A 149 -0.26 -4.85 39.37
CA LYS A 149 -0.96 -5.24 38.13
C LYS A 149 -2.13 -6.15 38.45
N VAL A 150 -3.24 -5.96 37.74
CA VAL A 150 -4.39 -6.88 37.77
C VAL A 150 -4.02 -8.13 36.99
N ILE A 151 -4.27 -9.30 37.58
CA ILE A 151 -4.07 -10.62 36.97
C ILE A 151 -5.25 -11.54 37.31
N ILE A 152 -5.44 -12.60 36.53
CA ILE A 152 -6.39 -13.66 36.86
C ILE A 152 -5.84 -14.47 38.04
N ASN A 153 -6.68 -14.86 38.98
CA ASN A 153 -6.25 -15.73 40.08
C ASN A 153 -5.88 -17.13 39.54
N ARG A 154 -4.73 -17.70 39.94
CA ARG A 154 -4.26 -19.03 39.52
C ARG A 154 -5.32 -20.14 39.71
N ASN A 155 -6.11 -20.07 40.78
CA ASN A 155 -7.19 -21.04 41.02
C ASN A 155 -8.38 -20.85 40.07
N ALA A 156 -8.53 -19.66 39.50
CA ALA A 156 -9.53 -19.35 38.47
C ALA A 156 -9.04 -19.66 37.05
N GLU A 157 -7.72 -19.73 36.81
CA GLU A 157 -7.17 -20.16 35.51
C GLU A 157 -7.60 -21.58 35.13
N LYS A 158 -7.73 -22.48 36.12
CA LYS A 158 -8.27 -23.84 35.94
C LYS A 158 -9.77 -23.87 35.59
N LYS A 159 -10.49 -22.77 35.84
CA LYS A 159 -11.93 -22.62 35.56
C LYS A 159 -12.18 -21.84 34.27
N LEU A 160 -11.13 -21.37 33.60
CA LEU A 160 -11.24 -20.78 32.27
C LEU A 160 -11.55 -21.91 31.29
N SER A 161 -12.75 -21.89 30.72
CA SER A 161 -13.12 -22.80 29.64
C SER A 161 -12.29 -22.50 28.39
N GLU A 162 -11.78 -23.53 27.72
CA GLU A 162 -11.36 -23.41 26.32
C GLU A 162 -12.62 -23.10 25.50
N ALA A 163 -12.70 -21.86 25.02
CA ALA A 163 -13.89 -21.28 24.43
C ALA A 163 -14.52 -22.04 23.23
N PRO A 164 -13.81 -22.87 22.43
CA PRO A 164 -14.45 -23.57 21.31
C PRO A 164 -15.42 -24.68 21.75
N VAL A 165 -15.14 -25.39 22.85
CA VAL A 165 -15.86 -26.64 23.17
C VAL A 165 -17.19 -26.40 23.90
N ILE A 166 -17.30 -25.31 24.67
CA ILE A 166 -18.48 -25.05 25.51
C ILE A 166 -19.54 -24.19 24.79
N LEU A 167 -19.14 -23.29 23.89
CA LEU A 167 -20.12 -22.56 23.06
C LEU A 167 -20.79 -23.49 22.05
N GLY A 168 -20.02 -24.42 21.45
CA GLY A 168 -20.54 -25.52 20.64
C GLY A 168 -21.49 -26.45 21.42
N ARG A 169 -21.13 -26.86 22.63
CA ARG A 169 -21.99 -27.72 23.48
C ARG A 169 -23.24 -27.02 24.01
N ALA A 170 -23.15 -25.73 24.36
CA ALA A 170 -24.30 -24.98 24.91
C ALA A 170 -25.32 -24.58 23.82
N LEU A 171 -24.89 -24.44 22.57
CA LEU A 171 -25.77 -24.16 21.43
C LEU A 171 -26.25 -25.43 20.69
N ALA A 172 -25.54 -26.55 20.81
CA ALA A 172 -25.99 -27.85 20.30
C ALA A 172 -27.02 -28.55 21.20
N SER A 173 -26.88 -28.43 22.53
CA SER A 173 -27.62 -29.24 23.52
C SER A 173 -29.10 -28.91 23.72
N LYS A 174 -29.69 -27.96 22.98
CA LYS A 174 -31.14 -27.72 23.05
C LYS A 174 -31.94 -28.07 21.80
N GLU A 175 -31.33 -28.30 20.63
CA GLU A 175 -32.11 -28.56 19.41
C GLU A 175 -31.53 -29.56 18.39
N PHE A 176 -30.32 -30.10 18.53
CA PHE A 176 -29.80 -31.07 17.53
C PHE A 176 -28.87 -32.16 18.10
N PRO A 177 -28.91 -33.40 17.57
CA PRO A 177 -27.98 -34.48 17.95
C PRO A 177 -26.53 -34.14 17.55
N GLU A 178 -25.57 -34.38 18.45
CA GLU A 178 -24.13 -34.13 18.26
C GLU A 178 -23.55 -34.76 16.97
N GLU A 179 -24.09 -35.90 16.55
CA GLU A 179 -23.68 -36.66 15.35
C GLU A 179 -23.80 -35.85 14.05
N ARG A 180 -24.76 -34.91 13.95
CA ARG A 180 -24.94 -34.09 12.74
C ARG A 180 -23.93 -32.95 12.64
N MET A 181 -23.49 -32.42 13.79
CA MET A 181 -22.50 -31.33 13.86
C MET A 181 -21.15 -31.77 13.28
N GLU A 182 -20.75 -33.02 13.53
CA GLU A 182 -19.56 -33.58 12.90
C GLU A 182 -19.67 -33.66 11.38
N VAL A 183 -20.82 -34.06 10.82
CA VAL A 183 -21.02 -34.12 9.36
C VAL A 183 -20.90 -32.73 8.73
N TYR A 184 -21.53 -31.72 9.33
CA TYR A 184 -21.41 -30.33 8.87
C TYR A 184 -19.97 -29.83 8.97
N LEU A 185 -19.29 -30.03 10.09
CA LEU A 185 -17.88 -29.63 10.24
C LEU A 185 -16.94 -30.40 9.29
N ARG A 186 -17.25 -31.65 8.95
CA ARG A 186 -16.51 -32.46 7.97
C ARG A 186 -16.72 -31.93 6.54
N TRP A 187 -17.92 -31.43 6.23
CA TRP A 187 -18.24 -30.85 4.92
C TRP A 187 -17.76 -29.40 4.79
N PHE A 188 -17.57 -28.74 5.93
CA PHE A 188 -17.29 -27.32 6.07
C PHE A 188 -16.10 -27.05 7.01
N SER A 189 -14.98 -27.75 6.79
CA SER A 189 -13.75 -27.66 7.61
C SER A 189 -13.17 -26.26 7.79
N ASP A 190 -13.66 -25.30 7.00
CA ASP A 190 -13.13 -23.96 6.89
C ASP A 190 -14.11 -22.90 7.44
N ILE A 191 -15.26 -23.30 8.02
CA ILE A 191 -16.39 -22.45 8.43
C ILE A 191 -16.35 -22.08 9.91
N SER A 192 -16.60 -20.80 10.24
CA SER A 192 -16.68 -20.38 11.64
C SER A 192 -17.99 -20.83 12.27
N GLU A 193 -18.00 -21.08 13.58
CA GLU A 193 -19.22 -21.49 14.29
C GLU A 193 -20.39 -20.52 14.09
N GLU A 194 -20.11 -19.21 13.96
CA GLU A 194 -21.09 -18.17 13.65
C GLU A 194 -21.73 -18.37 12.27
N GLU A 195 -20.92 -18.70 11.26
CA GLU A 195 -21.41 -19.00 9.91
C GLU A 195 -22.27 -20.28 9.95
N VAL A 196 -21.87 -21.33 10.68
CA VAL A 196 -22.65 -22.55 10.87
C VAL A 196 -24.00 -22.26 11.54
N MET A 197 -24.02 -21.40 12.56
CA MET A 197 -25.25 -21.03 13.28
C MET A 197 -26.24 -20.25 12.41
N ILE A 198 -25.75 -19.36 11.54
CA ILE A 198 -26.60 -18.61 10.61
C ILE A 198 -27.17 -19.54 9.54
N ILE A 199 -26.32 -20.41 8.98
CA ILE A 199 -26.73 -21.44 8.02
C ILE A 199 -27.81 -22.33 8.64
N LYS A 200 -27.62 -22.79 9.89
CA LYS A 200 -28.55 -23.69 10.59
C LYS A 200 -30.00 -23.21 10.60
N LYS A 201 -30.25 -21.89 10.59
CA LYS A 201 -31.61 -21.31 10.61
C LYS A 201 -32.40 -21.52 9.32
N HIS A 202 -31.75 -21.91 8.23
CA HIS A 202 -32.31 -21.86 6.89
C HIS A 202 -32.32 -23.20 6.15
N PHE A 203 -32.08 -24.33 6.83
CA PHE A 203 -31.81 -25.62 6.16
C PHE A 203 -32.89 -26.68 6.25
N THR A 204 -33.26 -27.18 5.06
CA THR A 204 -33.90 -28.46 4.77
C THR A 204 -32.89 -29.43 4.14
N HIS A 205 -33.10 -30.75 4.30
CA HIS A 205 -32.08 -31.80 4.12
C HIS A 205 -31.68 -32.15 2.67
N ASP A 206 -31.96 -31.33 1.65
CA ASP A 206 -31.67 -31.69 0.24
C ASP A 206 -30.19 -31.48 -0.18
N HIS A 207 -29.66 -32.44 -0.95
CA HIS A 207 -28.28 -32.45 -1.44
C HIS A 207 -28.01 -31.34 -2.49
N SER A 208 -29.01 -31.00 -3.31
CA SER A 208 -28.87 -29.96 -4.33
C SER A 208 -28.78 -28.56 -3.72
N GLU A 209 -29.60 -28.31 -2.69
CA GLU A 209 -29.59 -27.10 -1.87
C GLU A 209 -28.23 -26.92 -1.18
N MET A 210 -27.72 -27.98 -0.56
CA MET A 210 -26.41 -27.99 0.10
C MET A 210 -25.25 -27.59 -0.83
N LYS A 211 -25.29 -28.03 -2.10
CA LYS A 211 -24.27 -27.65 -3.09
C LYS A 211 -24.34 -26.16 -3.41
N ALA A 212 -25.53 -25.62 -3.67
CA ALA A 212 -25.71 -24.20 -3.98
C ALA A 212 -25.31 -23.31 -2.80
N LEU A 213 -25.66 -23.70 -1.57
CA LEU A 213 -25.22 -22.99 -0.38
C LEU A 213 -23.71 -23.02 -0.20
N ARG A 214 -23.05 -24.17 -0.35
CA ARG A 214 -21.58 -24.24 -0.22
C ARG A 214 -20.87 -23.23 -1.13
N ARG A 215 -21.42 -23.02 -2.33
CA ARG A 215 -20.93 -22.00 -3.26
C ARG A 215 -21.20 -20.59 -2.73
N TYR A 216 -22.41 -20.35 -2.23
CA TYR A 216 -22.78 -19.08 -1.62
C TYR A 216 -21.92 -18.73 -0.40
N LEU A 217 -21.54 -19.70 0.43
CA LEU A 217 -20.61 -19.50 1.55
C LEU A 217 -19.21 -19.14 1.08
N SER A 218 -18.75 -19.78 0.01
CA SER A 218 -17.47 -19.43 -0.61
C SER A 218 -17.51 -18.00 -1.17
N PHE A 219 -18.64 -17.60 -1.75
CA PHE A 219 -18.90 -16.24 -2.22
C PHE A 219 -19.00 -15.22 -1.09
N SER A 220 -19.72 -15.51 0.00
CA SER A 220 -19.96 -14.54 1.09
C SER A 220 -18.65 -14.12 1.76
N ARG A 221 -17.65 -15.00 1.76
CA ARG A 221 -16.28 -14.72 2.21
C ARG A 221 -15.50 -13.76 1.32
N THR A 222 -15.99 -13.49 0.11
CA THR A 222 -15.45 -12.43 -0.76
C THR A 222 -16.02 -11.05 -0.43
N LEU A 223 -16.97 -10.98 0.51
CA LEU A 223 -17.55 -9.73 0.99
C LEU A 223 -16.80 -9.21 2.21
N PRO A 224 -16.82 -7.89 2.46
CA PRO A 224 -16.37 -7.31 3.73
C PRO A 224 -17.10 -7.95 4.92
N ASP A 225 -16.46 -8.01 6.10
CA ASP A 225 -17.02 -8.71 7.27
C ASP A 225 -18.44 -8.27 7.64
N ASN A 226 -18.73 -6.97 7.58
CA ASN A 226 -20.07 -6.42 7.86
C ASN A 226 -21.12 -6.92 6.86
N ASP A 227 -20.77 -6.92 5.56
CA ASP A 227 -21.66 -7.35 4.49
C ASP A 227 -21.81 -8.88 4.46
N ARG A 228 -20.77 -9.62 4.87
CA ARG A 228 -20.75 -11.07 4.93
C ARG A 228 -21.82 -11.61 5.86
N LEU A 229 -21.93 -11.07 7.08
CA LEU A 229 -22.92 -11.55 8.05
C LEU A 229 -24.34 -11.31 7.56
N ILE A 230 -24.61 -10.12 7.04
CA ILE A 230 -25.91 -9.76 6.44
C ILE A 230 -26.21 -10.70 5.25
N ALA A 231 -25.23 -10.92 4.37
CA ALA A 231 -25.40 -11.83 3.23
C ALA A 231 -25.73 -13.26 3.68
N LEU A 232 -25.15 -13.74 4.79
CA LEU A 232 -25.41 -15.06 5.34
C LEU A 232 -26.80 -15.19 5.97
N GLU A 233 -27.32 -14.14 6.61
CA GLU A 233 -28.72 -14.12 7.12
C GLU A 233 -29.74 -14.25 5.99
N HIS A 234 -29.37 -13.85 4.78
CA HIS A 234 -30.16 -13.98 3.57
C HIS A 234 -29.76 -15.21 2.72
N ALA A 235 -29.07 -16.20 3.29
CA ALA A 235 -28.62 -17.38 2.54
C ALA A 235 -29.76 -18.24 1.97
N HIS A 236 -30.95 -18.21 2.58
CA HIS A 236 -32.15 -18.87 2.04
C HIS A 236 -32.58 -18.29 0.68
N GLU A 237 -32.24 -17.03 0.40
CA GLU A 237 -32.60 -16.36 -0.84
C GLU A 237 -31.79 -16.87 -2.05
N VAL A 238 -30.82 -17.78 -1.85
CA VAL A 238 -30.06 -18.46 -2.91
C VAL A 238 -30.97 -19.34 -3.79
N TYR A 239 -32.10 -19.78 -3.25
CA TYR A 239 -33.07 -20.65 -3.93
C TYR A 239 -34.26 -19.90 -4.52
N THR A 240 -34.42 -18.63 -4.18
CA THR A 240 -35.57 -17.82 -4.60
C THR A 240 -35.23 -17.02 -5.85
N GLU A 241 -36.03 -17.16 -6.90
CA GLU A 241 -35.88 -16.36 -8.12
C GLU A 241 -36.28 -14.88 -7.87
N GLY A 242 -35.67 -13.93 -8.60
CA GLY A 242 -36.09 -12.52 -8.61
C GLY A 242 -35.49 -11.57 -7.57
N ASN A 243 -34.48 -12.00 -6.80
CA ASN A 243 -33.88 -11.18 -5.74
C ASN A 243 -33.10 -9.95 -6.27
N GLN A 244 -33.46 -8.75 -5.78
CA GLN A 244 -32.87 -7.46 -6.17
C GLN A 244 -31.64 -7.04 -5.33
N ARG A 245 -31.25 -7.80 -4.30
CA ARG A 245 -30.11 -7.43 -3.45
C ARG A 245 -28.80 -7.43 -4.23
N LYS A 246 -27.98 -6.40 -4.01
CA LYS A 246 -26.72 -6.17 -4.74
C LYS A 246 -25.74 -7.36 -4.67
N TRP A 247 -25.58 -7.99 -3.51
CA TRP A 247 -24.69 -9.14 -3.36
C TRP A 247 -25.26 -10.41 -3.98
N MET A 248 -26.59 -10.60 -3.99
CA MET A 248 -27.21 -11.75 -4.66
C MET A 248 -27.05 -11.65 -6.18
N LYS A 249 -27.25 -10.45 -6.74
CA LYS A 249 -26.94 -10.18 -8.16
C LYS A 249 -25.47 -10.52 -8.48
N LYS A 250 -24.54 -10.07 -7.62
CA LYS A 250 -23.11 -10.38 -7.78
C LYS A 250 -22.82 -11.88 -7.68
N PHE A 251 -23.49 -12.60 -6.78
CA PHE A 251 -23.38 -14.06 -6.68
C PHE A 251 -23.86 -14.76 -7.95
N THR A 252 -25.01 -14.36 -8.49
CA THR A 252 -25.55 -14.89 -9.75
C THR A 252 -24.60 -14.61 -10.92
N ASP A 253 -24.03 -13.40 -11.00
CA ASP A 253 -23.03 -13.05 -12.01
C ASP A 253 -21.76 -13.90 -11.89
N ASP A 254 -21.30 -14.16 -10.67
CA ASP A 254 -20.13 -15.02 -10.42
C ASP A 254 -20.44 -16.48 -10.75
N ARG A 255 -21.64 -16.98 -10.44
CA ARG A 255 -22.11 -18.30 -10.84
C ARG A 255 -22.15 -18.45 -12.36
N LYS A 256 -22.70 -17.47 -13.08
CA LYS A 256 -22.72 -17.48 -14.55
C LYS A 256 -21.32 -17.60 -15.15
N LYS A 257 -20.33 -16.90 -14.59
CA LYS A 257 -18.92 -17.04 -15.03
C LYS A 257 -18.36 -18.44 -14.80
N LEU A 258 -18.71 -19.09 -13.68
CA LEU A 258 -18.29 -20.46 -13.38
C LEU A 258 -18.95 -21.47 -14.34
N ASP A 259 -20.23 -21.27 -14.65
CA ASP A 259 -20.98 -22.11 -15.59
C ASP A 259 -20.45 -21.92 -17.03
N ASP A 260 -20.23 -20.69 -17.48
CA ASP A 260 -19.59 -20.39 -18.78
C ASP A 260 -18.19 -21.04 -18.89
N PHE A 261 -17.43 -21.05 -17.79
CA PHE A 261 -16.13 -21.69 -17.72
C PHE A 261 -16.24 -23.22 -17.84
N LYS A 262 -17.20 -23.84 -17.14
CA LYS A 262 -17.51 -25.27 -17.25
C LYS A 262 -17.85 -25.64 -18.70
N ASP A 263 -18.78 -24.92 -19.31
CA ASP A 263 -19.25 -25.16 -20.68
C ASP A 263 -18.12 -25.02 -21.70
N LYS A 264 -17.24 -24.04 -21.52
CA LYS A 264 -16.05 -23.88 -22.36
C LYS A 264 -15.11 -25.08 -22.30
N HIS A 265 -14.90 -25.64 -21.11
CA HIS A 265 -14.05 -26.83 -20.93
C HIS A 265 -14.71 -28.09 -21.48
N ARG A 266 -16.03 -28.26 -21.30
CA ARG A 266 -16.82 -29.33 -21.92
C ARG A 266 -16.70 -29.29 -23.45
N LYS A 267 -16.98 -28.13 -24.06
CA LYS A 267 -16.85 -27.92 -25.52
C LYS A 267 -15.44 -28.20 -26.01
N LYS A 268 -14.41 -27.81 -25.26
CA LYS A 268 -13.00 -28.06 -25.63
C LYS A 268 -12.65 -29.55 -25.57
N TYR A 269 -13.21 -30.30 -24.63
CA TYR A 269 -13.00 -31.74 -24.53
C TYR A 269 -13.69 -32.48 -25.70
N LEU A 270 -14.95 -32.14 -25.97
CA LEU A 270 -15.72 -32.73 -27.07
C LEU A 270 -15.09 -32.47 -28.44
N LYS A 271 -14.55 -31.26 -28.67
CA LYS A 271 -13.84 -30.92 -29.93
C LYS A 271 -12.63 -31.79 -30.25
N LYS A 272 -12.08 -32.54 -29.28
CA LYS A 272 -10.98 -33.48 -29.52
C LYS A 272 -11.43 -34.81 -30.11
N HIS A 273 -12.75 -35.05 -30.18
CA HIS A 273 -13.34 -36.30 -30.62
C HIS A 273 -14.25 -36.01 -31.83
N LYS A 274 -14.01 -36.70 -32.96
CA LYS A 274 -14.76 -36.46 -34.21
C LYS A 274 -16.22 -36.92 -34.13
N SER A 275 -16.49 -38.00 -33.38
CA SER A 275 -17.83 -38.56 -33.15
C SER A 275 -17.94 -38.97 -31.67
N PRO A 276 -18.36 -38.06 -30.77
CA PRO A 276 -18.48 -38.38 -29.35
C PRO A 276 -19.66 -39.32 -29.11
N ASP A 277 -19.39 -40.47 -28.51
CA ASP A 277 -20.39 -41.39 -27.98
C ASP A 277 -20.84 -40.98 -26.56
N GLU A 278 -21.79 -41.72 -25.99
CA GLU A 278 -22.34 -41.43 -24.66
C GLU A 278 -21.26 -41.45 -23.56
N GLU A 279 -20.25 -42.31 -23.69
CA GLU A 279 -19.13 -42.40 -22.75
C GLU A 279 -18.25 -41.15 -22.84
N ILE A 280 -17.96 -40.65 -24.04
CA ILE A 280 -17.23 -39.40 -24.28
C ILE A 280 -18.01 -38.20 -23.73
N PHE A 281 -19.34 -38.18 -23.84
CA PHE A 281 -20.16 -37.13 -23.20
C PHE A 281 -20.06 -37.18 -21.68
N LYS A 282 -20.22 -38.36 -21.07
CA LYS A 282 -20.05 -38.54 -19.61
C LYS A 282 -18.65 -38.14 -19.14
N ASN A 283 -17.62 -38.51 -19.88
CA ASN A 283 -16.23 -38.16 -19.58
C ASN A 283 -15.98 -36.65 -19.75
N ALA A 284 -16.57 -36.01 -20.76
CA ALA A 284 -16.49 -34.56 -20.96
C ALA A 284 -17.16 -33.80 -19.81
N ASP A 285 -18.33 -34.27 -19.36
CA ASP A 285 -19.06 -33.68 -18.24
C ASP A 285 -18.30 -33.83 -16.92
N LYS A 286 -17.77 -35.03 -16.64
CA LYS A 286 -16.91 -35.28 -15.47
C LYS A 286 -15.67 -34.39 -15.49
N HIS A 287 -14.97 -34.31 -16.62
CA HIS A 287 -13.79 -33.45 -16.76
C HIS A 287 -14.13 -31.97 -16.55
N ALA A 288 -15.21 -31.49 -17.17
CA ALA A 288 -15.65 -30.11 -17.03
C ALA A 288 -16.01 -29.78 -15.58
N ASP A 289 -16.68 -30.69 -14.87
CA ASP A 289 -17.03 -30.54 -13.45
C ASP A 289 -15.79 -30.50 -12.53
N GLU A 290 -14.81 -31.36 -12.75
CA GLU A 290 -13.56 -31.38 -11.98
C GLU A 290 -12.79 -30.06 -12.15
N VAL A 291 -12.65 -29.59 -13.39
CA VAL A 291 -11.93 -28.34 -13.69
C VAL A 291 -12.70 -27.12 -13.19
N ALA A 292 -14.04 -27.11 -13.29
CA ALA A 292 -14.88 -26.04 -12.76
C ALA A 292 -14.82 -25.97 -11.22
N LYS A 293 -14.86 -27.11 -10.52
CA LYS A 293 -14.69 -27.17 -9.05
C LYS A 293 -13.33 -26.61 -8.61
N LEU A 294 -12.26 -26.94 -9.34
CA LEU A 294 -10.94 -26.39 -9.05
C LEU A 294 -10.90 -24.88 -9.30
N TYR A 295 -11.44 -24.41 -10.42
CA TYR A 295 -11.51 -22.99 -10.74
C TYR A 295 -12.33 -22.21 -9.71
N GLU A 296 -13.48 -22.73 -9.31
CA GLU A 296 -14.34 -22.16 -8.26
C GLU A 296 -13.59 -21.97 -6.94
N LYS A 297 -12.88 -23.02 -6.49
CA LYS A 297 -12.04 -22.96 -5.28
C LYS A 297 -10.96 -21.88 -5.39
N LEU A 298 -10.30 -21.79 -6.54
CA LEU A 298 -9.26 -20.78 -6.77
C LEU A 298 -9.83 -19.37 -6.87
N TYR A 299 -10.96 -19.21 -7.55
CA TYR A 299 -11.64 -17.92 -7.74
C TYR A 299 -12.10 -17.31 -6.40
N TYR A 300 -12.86 -18.06 -5.61
CA TYR A 300 -13.31 -17.58 -4.30
C TYR A 300 -12.16 -17.52 -3.29
N GLY A 301 -11.21 -18.45 -3.35
CA GLY A 301 -9.99 -18.39 -2.56
C GLY A 301 -9.19 -17.12 -2.82
N CYS A 302 -9.14 -16.67 -4.08
CA CYS A 302 -8.43 -15.46 -4.48
C CYS A 302 -9.16 -14.18 -4.09
N LYS A 303 -10.48 -14.15 -4.21
CA LYS A 303 -11.33 -12.99 -3.90
C LYS A 303 -11.70 -12.85 -2.42
N ASN A 304 -11.29 -13.80 -1.60
CA ASN A 304 -11.58 -13.79 -0.17
C ASN A 304 -11.03 -12.51 0.49
N THR A 305 -11.80 -11.91 1.39
CA THR A 305 -11.34 -10.74 2.15
C THR A 305 -10.33 -11.11 3.23
N ASN A 306 -10.30 -12.37 3.66
CA ASN A 306 -9.30 -12.92 4.56
C ASN A 306 -8.19 -13.66 3.80
N SER A 307 -7.00 -13.68 4.39
CA SER A 307 -5.83 -14.35 3.82
C SER A 307 -6.04 -15.86 3.69
N THR A 308 -6.12 -16.37 2.47
CA THR A 308 -6.26 -17.81 2.19
C THR A 308 -4.95 -18.47 1.79
N LYS A 309 -4.87 -19.80 1.88
CA LYS A 309 -3.74 -20.58 1.32
C LYS A 309 -3.55 -20.32 -0.19
N VAL A 310 -4.64 -20.06 -0.92
CA VAL A 310 -4.60 -19.74 -2.36
C VAL A 310 -3.93 -18.38 -2.58
N GLN A 311 -4.38 -17.34 -1.86
CA GLN A 311 -3.78 -16.00 -1.93
C GLN A 311 -2.32 -16.00 -1.49
N LEU A 312 -1.97 -16.71 -0.41
CA LEU A 312 -0.58 -16.79 0.06
C LEU A 312 0.32 -17.47 -0.97
N ARG A 313 -0.16 -18.53 -1.62
CA ARG A 313 0.59 -19.18 -2.72
C ARG A 313 0.73 -18.23 -3.91
N ALA A 314 -0.36 -17.60 -4.33
CA ALA A 314 -0.36 -16.65 -5.44
C ALA A 314 0.55 -15.45 -5.16
N SER A 315 0.54 -14.91 -3.93
CA SER A 315 1.41 -13.81 -3.50
C SER A 315 2.88 -14.20 -3.54
N LYS A 316 3.24 -15.42 -3.11
CA LYS A 316 4.60 -15.96 -3.28
C LYS A 316 4.98 -16.08 -4.76
N THR A 317 4.09 -16.60 -5.60
CA THR A 317 4.35 -16.71 -7.05
C THR A 317 4.48 -15.35 -7.71
N TYR A 318 3.59 -14.42 -7.39
CA TYR A 318 3.61 -13.03 -7.84
C TYR A 318 4.91 -12.33 -7.40
N GLY A 319 5.30 -12.47 -6.13
CA GLY A 319 6.54 -11.89 -5.61
C GLY A 319 7.78 -12.40 -6.36
N LYS A 320 7.90 -13.72 -6.58
CA LYS A 320 8.98 -14.29 -7.41
C LYS A 320 8.94 -13.75 -8.83
N TYR A 321 7.77 -13.73 -9.43
CA TYR A 321 7.54 -13.27 -10.80
C TYR A 321 7.96 -11.81 -10.99
N ILE A 322 7.56 -10.94 -10.06
CA ILE A 322 7.91 -9.52 -10.06
C ILE A 322 9.41 -9.32 -9.81
N LEU A 323 10.01 -10.06 -8.87
CA LEU A 323 11.45 -10.01 -8.62
C LEU A 323 12.30 -10.43 -9.84
N THR A 324 11.76 -11.25 -10.73
CA THR A 324 12.46 -11.63 -11.97
C THR A 324 12.28 -10.59 -13.07
N LEU A 325 11.06 -10.08 -13.29
CA LEU A 325 10.79 -9.19 -14.42
C LEU A 325 11.10 -7.73 -14.15
N ALA A 326 10.98 -7.25 -12.90
CA ALA A 326 11.26 -5.85 -12.57
C ALA A 326 12.72 -5.44 -12.87
N PRO A 327 13.76 -6.21 -12.47
CA PRO A 327 15.15 -5.90 -12.84
C PRO A 327 15.35 -5.87 -14.36
N LEU A 328 14.82 -6.88 -15.06
CA LEU A 328 14.99 -7.02 -16.50
C LEU A 328 14.35 -5.86 -17.27
N THR A 329 13.13 -5.48 -16.87
CA THR A 329 12.44 -4.34 -17.49
C THR A 329 13.10 -3.01 -17.14
N ALA A 330 13.51 -2.79 -15.89
CA ALA A 330 14.24 -1.59 -15.52
C ALA A 330 15.55 -1.43 -16.31
N GLY A 331 16.35 -2.50 -16.40
CA GLY A 331 17.61 -2.48 -17.15
C GLY A 331 17.42 -2.31 -18.66
N ALA A 332 16.40 -2.95 -19.24
CA ALA A 332 16.08 -2.79 -20.66
C ALA A 332 15.58 -1.36 -20.96
N SER A 333 14.64 -0.85 -20.16
CA SER A 333 14.10 0.50 -20.33
C SER A 333 15.19 1.56 -20.16
N TYR A 334 16.06 1.43 -19.15
CA TYR A 334 17.20 2.33 -18.97
C TYR A 334 18.14 2.30 -20.18
N SER A 335 18.52 1.10 -20.64
CA SER A 335 19.42 0.92 -21.78
C SER A 335 18.88 1.52 -23.07
N ILE A 336 17.58 1.37 -23.34
CA ILE A 336 16.92 1.92 -24.53
C ILE A 336 16.87 3.45 -24.45
N MET A 337 16.51 4.01 -23.30
CA MET A 337 16.33 5.45 -23.14
C MET A 337 17.64 6.22 -23.05
N ASN A 338 18.74 5.53 -22.70
CA ASN A 338 20.09 6.09 -22.64
C ASN A 338 21.00 5.45 -23.69
N TRP A 339 20.42 4.99 -24.82
CA TRP A 339 21.17 4.33 -25.87
C TRP A 339 22.19 5.26 -26.54
N ASP A 340 21.88 6.56 -26.62
CA ASP A 340 22.76 7.55 -27.28
C ASP A 340 23.83 8.12 -26.33
N LYS A 341 23.76 7.83 -25.02
CA LYS A 341 24.76 8.27 -24.05
C LYS A 341 26.02 7.41 -24.10
N GLU A 342 27.16 7.97 -23.71
CA GLU A 342 28.41 7.20 -23.54
C GLU A 342 28.24 6.12 -22.47
N LYS A 343 28.91 4.98 -22.64
CA LYS A 343 28.82 3.82 -21.74
C LYS A 343 29.95 3.88 -20.74
N ASP A 344 29.99 4.98 -20.00
CA ASP A 344 30.98 5.27 -18.97
C ASP A 344 30.54 4.72 -17.60
N ASP A 345 31.32 5.00 -16.56
CA ASP A 345 31.01 4.58 -15.19
C ASP A 345 29.66 5.15 -14.69
N LEU A 346 29.30 6.37 -15.11
CA LEU A 346 28.01 6.98 -14.77
C LEU A 346 26.84 6.22 -15.41
N TRP A 347 26.99 5.76 -16.65
CA TRP A 347 26.00 4.94 -17.33
C TRP A 347 25.75 3.62 -16.57
N PHE A 348 26.82 2.93 -16.17
CA PHE A 348 26.73 1.68 -15.41
C PHE A 348 26.20 1.88 -13.98
N LYS A 349 26.56 2.98 -13.31
CA LYS A 349 25.96 3.39 -12.03
C LYS A 349 24.46 3.64 -12.16
N GLY A 350 24.04 4.31 -13.22
CA GLY A 350 22.64 4.60 -13.53
C GLY A 350 21.79 3.34 -13.68
N ILE A 351 22.22 2.40 -14.55
CA ILE A 351 21.49 1.15 -14.74
C ILE A 351 21.46 0.29 -13.46
N ALA A 352 22.56 0.23 -12.72
CA ALA A 352 22.62 -0.53 -11.47
C ALA A 352 21.70 0.07 -10.40
N TYR A 353 21.69 1.40 -10.26
CA TYR A 353 20.79 2.11 -9.36
C TYR A 353 19.32 1.83 -9.69
N ASP A 354 18.92 1.99 -10.95
CA ASP A 354 17.52 1.78 -11.34
C ASP A 354 17.10 0.31 -11.18
N ILE A 355 17.99 -0.66 -11.43
CA ILE A 355 17.73 -2.08 -11.15
C ILE A 355 17.51 -2.32 -9.65
N VAL A 356 18.38 -1.80 -8.79
CA VAL A 356 18.30 -2.00 -7.33
C VAL A 356 17.02 -1.38 -6.78
N VAL A 357 16.74 -0.12 -7.14
CA VAL A 357 15.56 0.61 -6.71
C VAL A 357 14.29 -0.08 -7.23
N ALA A 358 14.24 -0.46 -8.51
CA ALA A 358 13.10 -1.18 -9.06
C ALA A 358 12.87 -2.51 -8.35
N THR A 359 13.92 -3.29 -8.09
CA THR A 359 13.82 -4.57 -7.37
C THR A 359 13.25 -4.38 -5.97
N PHE A 360 13.81 -3.42 -5.22
CA PHE A 360 13.38 -3.12 -3.86
C PHE A 360 11.92 -2.65 -3.82
N LEU A 361 11.57 -1.66 -4.64
CA LEU A 361 10.22 -1.09 -4.69
C LEU A 361 9.19 -2.14 -5.08
N ASN A 362 9.48 -2.93 -6.12
CA ASN A 362 8.55 -3.94 -6.61
C ASN A 362 8.38 -5.11 -5.63
N PHE A 363 9.42 -5.49 -4.86
CA PHE A 363 9.31 -6.50 -3.80
C PHE A 363 8.31 -6.09 -2.72
N TYR A 364 8.41 -4.84 -2.24
CA TYR A 364 7.53 -4.32 -1.21
C TYR A 364 6.14 -3.99 -1.75
N ALA A 365 6.04 -3.45 -2.97
CA ALA A 365 4.79 -3.26 -3.67
C ALA A 365 4.03 -4.58 -3.79
N GLY A 366 4.69 -5.68 -4.12
CA GLY A 366 4.04 -6.99 -4.14
C GLY A 366 3.42 -7.39 -2.80
N LYS A 367 4.04 -7.06 -1.67
CA LYS A 367 3.41 -7.28 -0.35
C LYS A 367 2.23 -6.35 -0.09
N LEU A 368 2.34 -5.08 -0.46
CA LEU A 368 1.28 -4.08 -0.26
C LEU A 368 0.05 -4.37 -1.15
N LEU A 369 0.28 -4.83 -2.38
CA LEU A 369 -0.76 -5.06 -3.39
C LEU A 369 -1.47 -6.41 -3.20
N THR A 370 -0.81 -7.38 -2.59
CA THR A 370 -1.37 -8.73 -2.35
C THR A 370 -2.05 -8.90 -0.99
N GLY A 371 -2.12 -7.83 -0.17
CA GLY A 371 -2.83 -7.85 1.11
C GLY A 371 -4.33 -8.18 0.93
N ALA A 372 -4.79 -9.23 1.62
CA ALA A 372 -6.20 -9.63 1.65
C ALA A 372 -7.05 -8.56 2.37
N GLY A 373 -8.24 -8.27 1.83
CA GLY A 373 -9.22 -7.39 2.47
C GLY A 373 -8.97 -5.88 2.34
N ASP A 374 -7.86 -5.47 1.73
CA ASP A 374 -7.63 -4.05 1.41
C ASP A 374 -8.36 -3.69 0.12
N GLY A 375 -9.27 -2.71 0.19
CA GLY A 375 -9.86 -2.11 -1.01
C GLY A 375 -8.84 -1.32 -1.83
N HIS A 376 -9.18 -1.00 -3.09
CA HIS A 376 -8.30 -0.28 -4.02
C HIS A 376 -7.72 1.01 -3.42
N PHE A 377 -8.56 1.83 -2.79
CA PHE A 377 -8.12 3.08 -2.17
C PHE A 377 -7.11 2.85 -1.03
N LYS A 378 -7.32 1.83 -0.20
CA LYS A 378 -6.41 1.50 0.89
C LYS A 378 -5.06 1.01 0.37
N LYS A 379 -5.06 0.24 -0.73
CA LYS A 379 -3.83 -0.16 -1.43
C LYS A 379 -3.11 1.04 -2.02
N LEU A 380 -3.84 1.97 -2.63
CA LEU A 380 -3.30 3.23 -3.17
C LEU A 380 -2.62 4.09 -2.10
N VAL A 381 -3.31 4.37 -0.99
CA VAL A 381 -2.75 5.16 0.11
C VAL A 381 -1.49 4.50 0.69
N LYS A 382 -1.53 3.17 0.88
CA LYS A 382 -0.37 2.40 1.36
C LYS A 382 0.81 2.47 0.39
N ALA A 383 0.56 2.33 -0.91
CA ALA A 383 1.58 2.45 -1.94
C ALA A 383 2.17 3.86 -1.93
N MET A 384 1.35 4.92 -2.09
CA MET A 384 1.82 6.31 -2.07
C MET A 384 2.67 6.64 -0.83
N SER A 385 2.23 6.19 0.35
CA SER A 385 2.96 6.43 1.61
C SER A 385 4.30 5.68 1.64
N PHE A 386 4.33 4.43 1.18
CA PHE A 386 5.55 3.63 1.13
C PHE A 386 6.55 4.22 0.16
N TYR A 387 6.15 4.46 -1.09
CA TYR A 387 7.03 5.03 -2.10
C TYR A 387 7.50 6.44 -1.71
N GLY A 388 6.64 7.24 -1.06
CA GLY A 388 7.05 8.56 -0.56
C GLY A 388 8.14 8.51 0.49
N ALA A 389 8.06 7.54 1.41
CA ALA A 389 9.12 7.33 2.38
C ALA A 389 10.41 6.82 1.70
N VAL A 390 10.29 5.93 0.71
CA VAL A 390 11.47 5.38 0.01
C VAL A 390 12.15 6.45 -0.86
N ASP A 391 11.40 7.25 -1.60
CA ASP A 391 11.96 8.34 -2.40
C ASP A 391 12.66 9.38 -1.53
N LEU A 392 12.11 9.69 -0.36
CA LEU A 392 12.76 10.60 0.59
C LEU A 392 14.11 10.06 1.08
N ILE A 393 14.23 8.74 1.26
CA ILE A 393 15.46 8.08 1.70
C ILE A 393 16.46 7.91 0.54
N THR A 394 15.96 7.64 -0.66
CA THR A 394 16.80 7.37 -1.84
C THR A 394 17.25 8.65 -2.56
N SER A 395 16.58 9.77 -2.32
CA SER A 395 16.94 11.09 -2.84
C SER A 395 18.35 11.54 -2.39
N PRO A 396 18.73 11.49 -1.09
CA PRO A 396 20.11 11.73 -0.67
C PRO A 396 21.10 10.72 -1.25
N ALA A 397 20.71 9.45 -1.35
CA ALA A 397 21.57 8.42 -1.93
C ALA A 397 21.84 8.65 -3.42
N TYR A 398 20.86 9.20 -4.16
CA TYR A 398 21.05 9.59 -5.56
C TYR A 398 22.14 10.65 -5.68
N ASN A 399 22.07 11.72 -4.88
CA ASN A 399 23.13 12.73 -4.86
C ASN A 399 24.49 12.13 -4.49
N GLY A 400 24.54 11.24 -3.49
CA GLY A 400 25.80 10.60 -3.11
C GLY A 400 26.42 9.69 -4.19
N ILE A 401 25.62 9.21 -5.16
CA ILE A 401 26.10 8.34 -6.25
C ILE A 401 26.47 9.14 -7.50
N PHE A 402 25.71 10.19 -7.81
CA PHE A 402 25.80 10.91 -9.09
C PHE A 402 26.38 12.32 -8.97
N SER A 403 26.39 12.93 -7.78
CA SER A 403 27.07 14.20 -7.58
C SER A 403 28.56 13.96 -7.30
N PRO A 404 29.46 14.76 -7.89
CA PRO A 404 30.88 14.65 -7.61
C PRO A 404 31.16 14.90 -6.12
N SER A 405 32.11 14.16 -5.57
CA SER A 405 32.53 14.34 -4.17
C SER A 405 33.11 15.75 -3.95
N GLU A 406 33.20 16.20 -2.70
CA GLU A 406 33.84 17.49 -2.41
C GLU A 406 35.29 17.55 -2.93
N GLU A 407 36.04 16.45 -2.80
CA GLU A 407 37.41 16.35 -3.30
C GLU A 407 37.45 16.36 -4.83
N GLU A 408 36.56 15.65 -5.50
CA GLU A 408 36.44 15.71 -6.97
C GLU A 408 36.05 17.12 -7.45
N ARG A 409 35.21 17.84 -6.71
CA ARG A 409 34.85 19.24 -7.03
C ARG A 409 36.04 20.18 -6.82
N LYS A 410 36.80 20.01 -5.74
CA LYS A 410 38.05 20.75 -5.50
C LYS A 410 39.06 20.49 -6.60
N GLU A 411 39.25 19.23 -6.99
CA GLU A 411 40.17 18.86 -8.06
C GLU A 411 39.73 19.43 -9.40
N LYS A 412 38.43 19.37 -9.73
CA LYS A 412 37.89 20.00 -10.95
C LYS A 412 38.03 21.51 -10.95
N LEU A 413 37.73 22.17 -9.83
CA LEU A 413 37.92 23.62 -9.70
C LEU A 413 39.41 23.98 -9.83
N LYS A 414 40.30 23.18 -9.24
CA LYS A 414 41.75 23.33 -9.39
C LYS A 414 42.17 23.24 -10.85
N LEU A 415 41.80 22.17 -11.54
CA LEU A 415 42.08 22.01 -12.97
C LEU A 415 41.52 23.18 -13.79
N LEU A 416 40.31 23.65 -13.49
CA LEU A 416 39.68 24.77 -14.19
C LEU A 416 40.46 26.09 -14.03
N VAL A 417 41.05 26.32 -12.86
CA VAL A 417 41.80 27.54 -12.53
C VAL A 417 43.25 27.47 -13.03
N THR A 418 43.91 26.31 -12.89
CA THR A 418 45.35 26.17 -13.13
C THR A 418 45.71 25.74 -14.55
N ASP A 419 44.80 25.07 -15.27
CA ASP A 419 45.05 24.60 -16.64
C ASP A 419 44.67 25.68 -17.65
N GLU A 420 45.67 26.21 -18.35
CA GLU A 420 45.49 27.24 -19.36
C GLU A 420 44.62 26.77 -20.53
N ALA A 421 44.57 25.46 -20.81
CA ALA A 421 43.68 24.89 -21.81
C ALA A 421 42.19 24.97 -21.41
N GLN A 422 41.88 25.23 -20.13
CA GLN A 422 40.51 25.36 -19.63
C GLN A 422 40.07 26.81 -19.39
N ARG A 423 40.88 27.80 -19.83
CA ARG A 423 40.59 29.22 -19.62
C ARG A 423 39.23 29.66 -20.16
N GLU A 424 38.79 29.07 -21.27
CA GLU A 424 37.46 29.33 -21.83
C GLU A 424 36.33 28.90 -20.88
N LYS A 425 36.43 27.69 -20.31
CA LYS A 425 35.46 27.16 -19.33
C LYS A 425 35.50 27.92 -18.01
N LEU A 426 36.69 28.39 -17.60
CA LEU A 426 36.83 29.27 -16.45
C LEU A 426 36.08 30.59 -16.70
N ASN A 427 36.29 31.23 -17.85
CA ASN A 427 35.59 32.46 -18.21
C ASN A 427 34.07 32.25 -18.29
N GLU A 428 33.61 31.11 -18.80
CA GLU A 428 32.20 30.74 -18.78
C GLU A 428 31.66 30.65 -17.34
N PHE A 429 32.40 30.02 -16.43
CA PHE A 429 32.04 29.95 -15.01
C PHE A 429 32.03 31.33 -14.34
N LEU A 430 33.03 32.17 -14.58
CA LEU A 430 33.07 33.53 -14.02
C LEU A 430 31.93 34.40 -14.58
N THR A 431 31.62 34.27 -15.86
CA THR A 431 30.48 34.94 -16.49
C THR A 431 29.17 34.48 -15.84
N TYR A 432 29.02 33.18 -15.59
CA TYR A 432 27.89 32.64 -14.84
C TYR A 432 27.74 33.30 -13.46
N ILE A 433 28.82 33.54 -12.72
CA ILE A 433 28.75 34.20 -11.40
C ILE A 433 28.19 35.62 -11.52
N ILE A 434 28.57 36.37 -12.57
CA ILE A 434 28.11 37.75 -12.79
C ILE A 434 26.65 37.80 -13.27
N GLU A 435 26.28 36.88 -14.17
CA GLU A 435 24.94 36.84 -14.75
C GLU A 435 23.90 36.22 -13.81
N SER A 436 24.35 35.33 -12.91
CA SER A 436 23.49 34.70 -11.93
C SER A 436 23.14 35.67 -10.80
N LYS A 437 21.91 35.57 -10.28
CA LYS A 437 21.52 36.27 -9.05
C LYS A 437 22.10 35.54 -7.85
N VAL A 438 23.42 35.65 -7.69
CA VAL A 438 24.18 35.07 -6.59
C VAL A 438 23.63 35.59 -5.25
N ASP A 439 23.67 34.74 -4.22
CA ASP A 439 23.27 35.16 -2.87
C ASP A 439 24.06 36.41 -2.45
N PRO A 440 23.43 37.48 -1.93
CA PRO A 440 24.12 38.68 -1.50
C PRO A 440 25.30 38.43 -0.55
N LYS A 441 25.25 37.37 0.26
CA LYS A 441 26.36 36.98 1.14
C LYS A 441 27.57 36.45 0.37
N PHE A 442 27.36 35.76 -0.75
CA PHE A 442 28.44 35.32 -1.61
C PHE A 442 28.98 36.50 -2.43
N GLU A 443 28.12 37.40 -2.89
CA GLU A 443 28.52 38.63 -3.56
C GLU A 443 29.41 39.51 -2.66
N GLU A 444 29.02 39.70 -1.40
CA GLU A 444 29.83 40.43 -0.40
C GLU A 444 31.20 39.76 -0.17
N LYS A 445 31.23 38.43 0.01
CA LYS A 445 32.49 37.68 0.15
C LYS A 445 33.36 37.76 -1.12
N LEU A 446 32.78 37.75 -2.31
CA LEU A 446 33.51 37.89 -3.57
C LEU A 446 34.10 39.30 -3.70
N LEU A 447 33.35 40.34 -3.34
CA LEU A 447 33.85 41.72 -3.31
C LEU A 447 35.01 41.88 -2.32
N GLU A 448 34.93 41.25 -1.15
CA GLU A 448 36.04 41.22 -0.19
C GLU A 448 37.28 40.52 -0.74
N LEU A 449 37.12 39.42 -1.48
CA LEU A 449 38.23 38.70 -2.12
C LEU A 449 38.89 39.54 -3.22
N VAL A 450 38.08 40.20 -4.06
CA VAL A 450 38.58 41.13 -5.10
C VAL A 450 39.34 42.32 -4.48
N ALA A 451 38.80 42.89 -3.40
CA ALA A 451 39.45 43.99 -2.68
C ALA A 451 40.81 43.57 -2.10
N LYS A 452 40.90 42.35 -1.54
CA LYS A 452 42.15 41.79 -0.99
C LYS A 452 43.17 41.44 -2.08
N GLY A 453 42.71 41.03 -3.27
CA GLY A 453 43.52 40.73 -4.44
C GLY A 453 44.14 41.96 -5.13
N GLY A 454 43.79 43.18 -4.70
CA GLY A 454 44.33 44.44 -5.23
C GLY A 454 43.46 45.09 -6.32
N GLY A 455 42.22 44.65 -6.50
CA GLY A 455 41.24 45.32 -7.37
C GLY A 455 40.53 46.49 -6.68
N GLU A 456 40.06 47.47 -7.46
CA GLU A 456 39.13 48.49 -6.96
C GLU A 456 37.75 47.85 -6.78
N ALA A 457 37.38 47.52 -5.54
CA ALA A 457 36.05 47.00 -5.24
C ALA A 457 34.99 48.08 -5.50
N GLY A 458 34.37 48.04 -6.68
CA GLY A 458 33.18 48.82 -7.00
C GLY A 458 31.95 48.34 -6.22
N GLU A 459 30.83 49.06 -6.32
CA GLU A 459 29.53 48.65 -5.73
C GLU A 459 28.95 47.36 -6.33
N LYS A 460 29.47 46.89 -7.47
CA LYS A 460 29.04 45.66 -8.15
C LYS A 460 30.22 44.89 -8.70
N LEU A 461 30.14 43.58 -8.60
CA LEU A 461 31.11 42.64 -9.16
C LEU A 461 31.08 42.70 -10.70
N THR A 462 32.24 42.79 -11.35
CA THR A 462 32.37 42.68 -12.81
C THR A 462 33.17 41.44 -13.22
N LEU A 463 33.05 41.03 -14.49
CA LEU A 463 33.83 39.91 -15.02
C LEU A 463 35.34 40.18 -14.93
N THR A 464 35.76 41.42 -15.20
CA THR A 464 37.15 41.85 -15.12
C THR A 464 37.69 41.69 -13.70
N ASP A 465 36.90 42.03 -12.68
CA ASP A 465 37.28 41.88 -11.28
C ASP A 465 37.57 40.42 -10.92
N LEU A 466 36.72 39.50 -11.37
CA LEU A 466 36.88 38.07 -11.15
C LEU A 466 38.04 37.46 -11.95
N GLN A 467 38.30 37.95 -13.17
CA GLN A 467 39.41 37.48 -14.01
C GLN A 467 40.77 37.87 -13.46
N ASN A 468 40.83 38.93 -12.66
CA ASN A 468 42.05 39.43 -12.01
C ASN A 468 42.43 38.67 -10.73
N LEU A 469 41.55 37.79 -10.23
CA LEU A 469 41.85 36.95 -9.07
C LEU A 469 43.01 36.00 -9.38
N LYS A 470 43.91 35.85 -8.42
CA LYS A 470 45.04 34.92 -8.50
C LYS A 470 44.61 33.55 -8.05
N GLU A 471 45.39 32.53 -8.41
CA GLU A 471 45.17 31.15 -7.98
C GLU A 471 44.99 31.06 -6.45
N GLU A 472 45.79 31.81 -5.68
CA GLU A 472 45.72 31.82 -4.22
C GLU A 472 44.36 32.30 -3.68
N ASP A 473 43.68 33.19 -4.39
CA ASP A 473 42.38 33.74 -3.99
C ASP A 473 41.28 32.68 -4.11
N PHE A 474 41.33 31.84 -5.16
CA PHE A 474 40.41 30.71 -5.35
C PHE A 474 40.56 29.63 -4.29
N PHE A 475 41.78 29.43 -3.77
CA PHE A 475 42.10 28.36 -2.81
C PHE A 475 42.34 28.85 -1.37
N SER A 476 42.04 30.11 -1.08
CA SER A 476 41.92 30.61 0.31
C SER A 476 40.78 29.89 1.05
N PRO A 477 40.77 29.81 2.39
CA PRO A 477 39.69 29.15 3.13
C PRO A 477 38.30 29.71 2.78
N GLU A 478 38.20 31.03 2.67
CA GLU A 478 36.97 31.74 2.31
C GLU A 478 36.65 31.61 0.81
N GLY A 479 37.65 31.77 -0.07
CA GLY A 479 37.47 31.63 -1.52
C GLY A 479 37.06 30.23 -1.93
N THR A 480 37.69 29.20 -1.36
CA THR A 480 37.38 27.80 -1.62
C THR A 480 35.91 27.51 -1.28
N GLU A 481 35.42 27.97 -0.14
CA GLU A 481 34.02 27.78 0.27
C GLU A 481 33.05 28.41 -0.74
N VAL A 482 33.31 29.65 -1.14
CA VAL A 482 32.47 30.43 -2.06
C VAL A 482 32.49 29.85 -3.47
N PHE A 483 33.69 29.64 -4.03
CA PHE A 483 33.84 29.11 -5.39
C PHE A 483 33.36 27.67 -5.52
N LEU A 484 33.57 26.80 -4.52
CA LEU A 484 32.99 25.45 -4.55
C LEU A 484 31.46 25.46 -4.49
N SER A 485 30.88 26.39 -3.73
CA SER A 485 29.42 26.54 -3.63
C SER A 485 28.84 27.01 -4.96
N LEU A 486 29.41 28.05 -5.55
CA LEU A 486 29.00 28.58 -6.86
C LEU A 486 29.27 27.58 -8.00
N PHE A 487 30.37 26.84 -7.92
CA PHE A 487 30.67 25.77 -8.88
C PHE A 487 29.66 24.63 -8.76
N THR A 488 29.25 24.28 -7.54
CA THR A 488 28.15 23.30 -7.33
C THR A 488 26.83 23.82 -7.89
N GLU A 489 26.55 25.12 -7.76
CA GLU A 489 25.36 25.75 -8.33
C GLU A 489 25.39 25.72 -9.86
N LYS A 490 26.51 26.08 -10.50
CA LYS A 490 26.69 25.95 -11.95
C LYS A 490 26.51 24.50 -12.41
N LEU A 491 27.16 23.55 -11.73
CA LEU A 491 27.02 22.12 -12.06
C LEU A 491 25.57 21.65 -11.95
N TYR A 492 24.78 22.22 -11.04
CA TYR A 492 23.35 21.95 -10.94
C TYR A 492 22.57 22.63 -12.07
N ASP A 493 22.87 23.88 -12.39
CA ASP A 493 22.21 24.65 -13.44
C ASP A 493 22.43 24.06 -14.84
N ASP A 494 23.61 23.48 -15.09
CA ASP A 494 23.95 22.78 -16.34
C ASP A 494 23.12 21.50 -16.54
N VAL A 495 22.52 20.95 -15.47
CA VAL A 495 21.85 19.64 -15.47
C VAL A 495 20.44 19.68 -14.87
N LYS A 496 19.90 20.85 -14.55
CA LYS A 496 18.53 20.99 -14.06
C LYS A 496 17.51 20.77 -15.18
N GLY A 497 16.30 20.38 -14.83
CA GLY A 497 15.20 20.25 -15.79
C GLY A 497 14.40 21.54 -15.96
N ASP A 498 13.46 21.51 -16.91
CA ASP A 498 12.70 22.69 -17.33
C ASP A 498 11.62 23.11 -16.31
N TYR A 499 11.17 22.19 -15.44
CA TYR A 499 9.93 22.36 -14.67
C TYR A 499 10.09 22.22 -13.15
N ILE A 500 11.01 21.39 -12.68
CA ILE A 500 11.27 21.21 -11.24
C ILE A 500 12.72 21.56 -10.95
N THR A 501 12.91 22.69 -10.26
CA THR A 501 14.22 23.22 -9.90
C THR A 501 14.26 23.63 -8.42
N THR A 502 14.77 22.75 -7.57
CA THR A 502 14.88 22.96 -6.11
C THR A 502 16.30 23.35 -5.65
N GLY A 503 17.27 23.39 -6.56
CA GLY A 503 18.69 23.56 -6.22
C GLY A 503 19.38 22.26 -5.80
N ASN A 504 18.70 21.12 -5.90
CA ASN A 504 19.23 19.83 -5.51
C ASN A 504 18.63 18.70 -6.36
N GLN A 505 19.47 17.98 -7.13
CA GLN A 505 19.03 16.93 -8.06
C GLN A 505 18.20 15.83 -7.38
N GLY A 506 18.58 15.41 -6.18
CA GLY A 506 17.85 14.43 -5.39
C GLY A 506 16.47 14.93 -4.99
N MET A 507 16.33 16.20 -4.61
CA MET A 507 15.04 16.79 -4.26
C MET A 507 14.16 17.01 -5.49
N ASP A 508 14.74 17.38 -6.63
CA ASP A 508 14.02 17.46 -7.91
C ASP A 508 13.45 16.10 -8.28
N ARG A 509 14.28 15.04 -8.17
CA ARG A 509 13.86 13.66 -8.40
C ARG A 509 12.73 13.25 -7.45
N PHE A 510 12.84 13.60 -6.17
CA PHE A 510 11.79 13.33 -5.18
C PHE A 510 10.46 13.96 -5.62
N TRP A 511 10.44 15.25 -5.95
CA TRP A 511 9.22 15.95 -6.36
C TRP A 511 8.67 15.44 -7.69
N PHE A 512 9.54 15.15 -8.65
CA PHE A 512 9.17 14.49 -9.89
C PHE A 512 8.46 13.16 -9.62
N HIS A 513 9.04 12.29 -8.77
CA HIS A 513 8.39 11.03 -8.39
C HIS A 513 7.07 11.26 -7.65
N ARG A 514 6.93 12.29 -6.80
CA ARG A 514 5.63 12.59 -6.15
C ARG A 514 4.54 12.91 -7.18
N VAL A 515 4.87 13.71 -8.19
CA VAL A 515 3.93 14.06 -9.27
C VAL A 515 3.64 12.84 -10.14
N TRP A 516 4.68 12.12 -10.54
CA TRP A 516 4.57 10.91 -11.35
C TRP A 516 3.73 9.83 -10.66
N ASP A 517 3.98 9.55 -9.38
CA ASP A 517 3.28 8.54 -8.59
C ASP A 517 1.78 8.83 -8.48
N VAL A 518 1.39 10.09 -8.31
CA VAL A 518 -0.04 10.46 -8.22
C VAL A 518 -0.79 10.08 -9.51
N THR A 519 -0.14 10.20 -10.66
CA THR A 519 -0.76 9.90 -11.96
C THR A 519 -0.64 8.42 -12.34
N SER A 520 0.51 7.79 -12.08
CA SER A 520 0.83 6.43 -12.50
C SER A 520 0.33 5.36 -11.52
N PHE A 521 0.33 5.61 -10.21
CA PHE A 521 0.03 4.57 -9.22
C PHE A 521 -1.36 3.96 -9.31
N PRO A 522 -2.44 4.72 -9.57
CA PRO A 522 -3.74 4.11 -9.78
C PRO A 522 -3.71 3.04 -10.90
N LEU A 523 -2.96 3.32 -11.97
CA LEU A 523 -2.81 2.43 -13.11
C LEU A 523 -1.88 1.26 -12.78
N ASP A 524 -0.76 1.50 -12.11
CA ASP A 524 0.15 0.45 -11.62
C ASP A 524 -0.58 -0.54 -10.71
N ILE A 525 -1.38 -0.05 -9.76
CA ILE A 525 -2.15 -0.89 -8.84
C ILE A 525 -3.14 -1.73 -9.63
N TYR A 526 -3.83 -1.13 -10.60
CA TYR A 526 -4.79 -1.84 -11.42
C TYR A 526 -4.11 -2.94 -12.27
N ALA A 527 -3.02 -2.63 -12.95
CA ALA A 527 -2.25 -3.59 -13.75
C ALA A 527 -1.72 -4.75 -12.89
N ASN A 528 -1.11 -4.43 -11.74
CA ASN A 528 -0.59 -5.43 -10.82
C ASN A 528 -1.69 -6.28 -10.19
N MET A 529 -2.88 -5.73 -9.93
CA MET A 529 -4.04 -6.52 -9.49
C MET A 529 -4.53 -7.46 -10.59
N LEU A 530 -4.56 -7.04 -11.86
CA LEU A 530 -4.89 -7.95 -12.97
C LEU A 530 -3.87 -9.09 -13.10
N ILE A 531 -2.58 -8.79 -12.96
CA ILE A 531 -1.51 -9.80 -12.96
C ILE A 531 -1.70 -10.77 -11.80
N PHE A 532 -1.95 -10.25 -10.59
CA PHE A 532 -2.20 -11.08 -9.41
C PHE A 532 -3.42 -11.97 -9.60
N ASP A 533 -4.55 -11.42 -10.03
CA ASP A 533 -5.80 -12.16 -10.27
C ASP A 533 -5.59 -13.29 -11.28
N LYS A 534 -4.82 -13.04 -12.35
CA LYS A 534 -4.44 -14.03 -13.36
C LYS A 534 -3.60 -15.16 -12.77
N LEU A 535 -2.63 -14.85 -11.93
CA LEU A 535 -1.78 -15.85 -11.27
C LEU A 535 -2.51 -16.61 -10.17
N CYS A 536 -3.53 -16.00 -9.57
CA CYS A 536 -4.22 -16.49 -8.38
C CYS A 536 -5.43 -17.37 -8.73
N ALA A 537 -6.27 -16.96 -9.68
CA ALA A 537 -7.48 -17.67 -10.10
C ALA A 537 -7.27 -18.44 -11.42
N THR A 538 -6.27 -19.33 -11.48
CA THR A 538 -5.96 -20.10 -12.71
C THR A 538 -5.81 -21.60 -12.50
N VAL A 539 -6.49 -22.37 -13.34
CA VAL A 539 -6.29 -23.83 -13.44
C VAL A 539 -5.07 -24.20 -14.30
N ASN A 540 -4.53 -23.26 -15.08
CA ASN A 540 -3.34 -23.45 -15.92
C ASN A 540 -2.25 -22.45 -15.54
N PRO A 541 -1.34 -22.82 -14.60
CA PRO A 541 -0.29 -21.94 -14.10
C PRO A 541 0.69 -21.49 -15.20
N LYS A 542 1.02 -22.35 -16.16
CA LYS A 542 1.96 -22.01 -17.26
C LYS A 542 1.39 -20.90 -18.13
N LYS A 543 0.14 -21.06 -18.58
CA LYS A 543 -0.54 -20.05 -19.40
C LYS A 543 -0.71 -18.74 -18.63
N ALA A 544 -1.08 -18.80 -17.35
CA ALA A 544 -1.25 -17.60 -16.53
C ALA A 544 0.05 -16.82 -16.35
N LYS A 545 1.20 -17.49 -16.20
CA LYS A 545 2.51 -16.82 -16.16
C LYS A 545 2.84 -16.08 -17.46
N ILE A 546 2.50 -16.67 -18.61
CA ILE A 546 2.70 -16.02 -19.92
C ILE A 546 1.76 -14.82 -20.08
N GLU A 547 0.48 -14.97 -19.77
CA GLU A 547 -0.49 -13.86 -19.82
C GLU A 547 -0.09 -12.73 -18.86
N ALA A 548 0.38 -13.08 -17.65
CA ALA A 548 0.95 -12.13 -16.71
C ALA A 548 2.17 -11.42 -17.31
N ALA A 549 3.15 -12.15 -17.87
CA ALA A 549 4.35 -11.60 -18.52
C ALA A 549 4.00 -10.57 -19.58
N LEU A 550 3.06 -10.91 -20.47
CA LEU A 550 2.62 -9.99 -21.51
C LEU A 550 1.94 -8.74 -20.95
N LEU A 551 1.08 -8.89 -19.92
CA LEU A 551 0.46 -7.75 -19.25
C LEU A 551 1.49 -6.85 -18.57
N PHE A 552 2.47 -7.44 -17.88
CA PHE A 552 3.54 -6.70 -17.21
C PHE A 552 4.41 -5.95 -18.21
N LEU A 553 4.85 -6.61 -19.29
CA LEU A 553 5.67 -6.01 -20.33
C LEU A 553 4.93 -4.90 -21.07
N ALA A 554 3.66 -5.11 -21.44
CA ALA A 554 2.86 -4.08 -22.10
C ALA A 554 2.65 -2.87 -21.20
N TRP A 555 2.38 -3.09 -19.91
CA TRP A 555 2.22 -2.02 -18.94
C TRP A 555 3.54 -1.26 -18.71
N ARG A 556 4.65 -1.98 -18.49
CA ARG A 556 5.98 -1.39 -18.31
C ARG A 556 6.44 -0.62 -19.52
N GLY A 557 6.27 -1.15 -20.73
CA GLY A 557 6.64 -0.43 -21.95
C GLY A 557 5.95 0.93 -22.06
N ILE A 558 4.66 1.03 -21.73
CA ILE A 558 3.92 2.29 -21.76
C ILE A 558 4.35 3.21 -20.61
N ASN A 559 4.39 2.68 -19.39
CA ASN A 559 4.68 3.47 -18.19
C ASN A 559 6.13 3.98 -18.17
N ASP A 560 7.09 3.11 -18.50
CA ASP A 560 8.51 3.46 -18.52
C ASP A 560 8.80 4.46 -19.66
N ALA A 561 8.20 4.31 -20.85
CA ALA A 561 8.35 5.29 -21.92
C ALA A 561 7.85 6.69 -21.51
N GLY A 562 6.67 6.75 -20.88
CA GLY A 562 6.15 8.00 -20.33
C GLY A 562 7.03 8.56 -19.21
N TYR A 563 7.53 7.69 -18.32
CA TYR A 563 8.39 8.05 -17.20
C TYR A 563 9.69 8.68 -17.68
N TYR A 564 10.46 7.99 -18.52
CA TYR A 564 11.77 8.47 -18.99
C TYR A 564 11.65 9.71 -19.87
N PHE A 565 10.65 9.77 -20.75
CA PHE A 565 10.39 10.96 -21.55
C PHE A 565 10.07 12.18 -20.67
N SER A 566 9.23 12.00 -19.65
CA SER A 566 8.86 13.08 -18.73
C SER A 566 10.04 13.46 -17.84
N ARG A 567 10.82 12.48 -17.35
CA ARG A 567 11.97 12.70 -16.46
C ARG A 567 13.06 13.52 -17.14
N GLY A 568 13.39 13.18 -18.39
CA GLY A 568 14.37 13.93 -19.18
C GLY A 568 13.99 15.39 -19.41
N LYS A 569 12.70 15.73 -19.50
CA LYS A 569 12.25 17.12 -19.61
C LYS A 569 12.09 17.84 -18.27
N VAL A 570 11.51 17.15 -17.29
CA VAL A 570 11.08 17.78 -16.02
C VAL A 570 12.24 18.00 -15.07
N VAL A 571 13.20 17.06 -15.03
CA VAL A 571 14.36 17.12 -14.13
C VAL A 571 15.70 16.87 -14.85
N ASN A 572 15.72 16.64 -16.16
CA ASN A 572 16.91 16.38 -16.97
C ASN A 572 17.78 15.21 -16.45
N GLN A 573 17.13 14.11 -16.07
CA GLN A 573 17.76 12.91 -15.50
C GLN A 573 17.41 11.63 -16.22
#